data_AF-A0A497CEG1-F1
#
_entry.id   AF-A0A497CEG1-F1
#
_cell.length_a   1.000
_cell.length_b   1.000
_cell.length_c   1.000
_cell.angle_alpha   90.00
_cell.angle_beta   90.00
_cell.angle_gamma   90.00
#
_symmetry.space_group_name_H-M   'P 1'
#
loop_
_entity.id
_entity.type
_entity.pdbx_description
1 polymer ?
#
loop_
_entity_poly.entity_id
_entity_poly.type
_entity_poly.pdbx_seq_one_letter_code
_entity_poly.pdbx_strand_id
1 'polypeptide(L)'
;MTENKQITLPITGMTCVNCVAAVERNIRKVDGVILTNVNLSSERATIEFNPALLKTDDILNRIERAGYGIATGEADLIIKRLSDNNDARRLERALLEMDGVRAASVNFTTERARVTYIPTVVSQSELRQTVSESGFEAVILGDDLEDAEQQAREAEIAQQRHLLTVGLIF
;
A
#
# COMPACT_ATOMS: atom_id res chain seq x y z
N MET A 1 -1.05 21.95 -17.35
CA MET A 1 -1.85 21.26 -16.33
C MET A 1 -0.86 20.84 -15.27
N THR A 2 -0.95 21.38 -14.05
CA THR A 2 -0.06 20.95 -12.96
C THR A 2 -0.63 19.63 -12.46
N GLU A 3 0.03 18.51 -12.78
CA GLU A 3 -0.30 17.25 -12.15
C GLU A 3 0.13 17.33 -10.68
N ASN A 4 -0.82 17.18 -9.77
CA ASN A 4 -0.57 17.09 -8.34
C ASN A 4 -0.86 15.65 -7.93
N LYS A 5 0.12 15.00 -7.31
CA LYS A 5 -0.03 13.68 -6.71
C LYS A 5 -0.04 13.82 -5.20
N GLN A 6 -0.99 13.15 -4.56
CA GLN A 6 -1.08 13.08 -3.11
C GLN A 6 -0.69 11.67 -2.64
N ILE A 7 0.19 11.60 -1.64
CA ILE A 7 0.54 10.35 -0.96
C ILE A 7 0.33 10.52 0.54
N THR A 8 -0.02 9.41 1.20
CA THR A 8 -0.06 9.35 2.66
C THR A 8 0.98 8.35 3.12
N LEU A 9 1.84 8.72 4.05
CA LEU A 9 2.94 7.90 4.56
C LEU A 9 2.80 7.74 6.08
N PRO A 10 2.92 6.51 6.62
CA PRO A 10 2.94 6.28 8.05
C PRO A 10 4.35 6.54 8.57
N ILE A 11 4.53 7.52 9.45
CA ILE A 11 5.87 7.94 9.90
C ILE A 11 6.11 7.39 11.31
N THR A 12 7.21 6.66 11.48
CA THR A 12 7.62 6.12 12.78
C THR A 12 8.64 7.03 13.46
N GLY A 13 8.67 7.00 14.79
CA GLY A 13 9.57 7.82 15.59
C GLY A 13 9.07 9.24 15.89
N MET A 14 7.82 9.56 15.55
CA MET A 14 7.17 10.81 15.97
C MET A 14 6.58 10.63 17.38
N THR A 15 7.29 11.06 18.42
CA THR A 15 6.84 10.93 19.82
C THR A 15 6.36 12.24 20.44
N CYS A 16 6.50 13.37 19.75
CA CYS A 16 6.16 14.68 20.26
C CYS A 16 5.65 15.61 19.16
N VAL A 17 4.87 16.62 19.54
CA VAL A 17 4.40 17.70 18.66
C VAL A 17 5.56 18.42 17.96
N ASN A 18 6.72 18.54 18.61
CA ASN A 18 7.90 19.12 17.97
C ASN A 18 8.46 18.24 16.84
N CYS A 19 8.31 16.91 16.91
CA CYS A 19 8.72 16.00 15.84
C CYS A 19 7.87 16.20 14.58
N VAL A 20 6.57 16.41 14.74
CA VAL A 20 5.64 16.72 13.64
C VAL A 20 6.12 17.95 12.88
N ALA A 21 6.37 19.05 13.60
CA ALA A 21 6.82 20.29 12.99
C ALA A 21 8.21 20.15 12.32
N ALA A 22 9.07 19.27 12.83
CA ALA A 22 10.36 18.98 12.21
C ALA A 22 10.21 18.20 10.89
N VAL A 23 9.32 17.21 10.85
CA VAL A 23 9.00 16.44 9.64
C VAL A 23 8.37 17.35 8.58
N GLU A 24 7.34 18.12 8.93
CA GLU A 24 6.68 19.07 8.00
C GLU A 24 7.69 20.06 7.40
N ARG A 25 8.52 20.69 8.24
CA ARG A 25 9.51 21.65 7.76
C ARG A 25 10.58 21.01 6.88
N ASN A 26 10.90 19.74 7.06
CA ASN A 26 11.88 19.05 6.23
C ASN A 26 11.30 18.71 4.86
N ILE A 27 10.09 18.17 4.80
CA ILE A 27 9.42 17.79 3.56
C ILE A 27 9.10 19.05 2.74
N ARG A 28 8.58 20.09 3.37
CA ARG A 28 8.22 21.35 2.69
C ARG A 28 9.39 22.11 2.07
N LYS A 29 10.63 21.79 2.46
CA LYS A 29 11.87 22.34 1.86
C LYS A 29 12.29 21.61 0.58
N VAL A 30 11.60 20.53 0.19
CA VAL A 30 11.89 19.79 -1.03
C VAL A 30 11.20 20.48 -2.20
N ASP A 31 11.97 20.82 -3.23
CA ASP A 31 11.43 21.34 -4.48
C ASP A 31 10.44 20.35 -5.10
N GLY A 32 9.28 20.86 -5.51
CA GLY A 32 8.18 20.04 -6.02
C GLY A 32 7.12 19.65 -5.00
N VAL A 33 7.33 19.89 -3.70
CA VAL A 33 6.27 19.77 -2.69
C VAL A 33 5.35 20.99 -2.72
N ILE A 34 4.05 20.72 -2.78
CA ILE A 34 3.00 21.73 -2.88
C ILE A 34 2.34 21.91 -1.50
N LEU A 35 2.01 20.80 -0.85
CA LEU A 35 1.40 20.80 0.47
C LEU A 35 1.96 19.66 1.32
N THR A 36 2.06 19.89 2.62
CA THR A 36 2.42 18.86 3.60
C THR A 36 1.55 19.05 4.82
N ASN A 37 0.98 17.96 5.31
CA ASN A 37 0.22 17.93 6.54
C ASN A 37 0.64 16.68 7.32
N VAL A 38 1.02 16.85 8.58
CA VAL A 38 1.41 15.72 9.43
C VAL A 38 0.50 15.68 10.65
N ASN A 39 -0.04 14.50 10.92
CA ASN A 39 -0.96 14.25 12.02
C ASN A 39 -0.31 13.28 13.00
N LEU A 40 -0.08 13.75 14.23
CA LEU A 40 0.52 12.94 15.29
C LEU A 40 -0.43 11.85 15.79
N SER A 41 -1.73 12.14 15.87
CA SER A 41 -2.72 11.19 16.41
C SER A 41 -2.91 9.97 15.53
N SER A 42 -2.75 10.13 14.21
CA SER A 42 -2.79 9.03 13.25
C SER A 42 -1.40 8.59 12.76
N GLU A 43 -0.33 9.20 13.28
CA GLU A 43 1.07 8.94 12.89
C GLU A 43 1.30 8.98 11.38
N ARG A 44 0.58 9.85 10.67
CA ARG A 44 0.55 9.91 9.21
C ARG A 44 0.93 11.29 8.68
N ALA A 45 1.73 11.28 7.63
CA ALA A 45 2.07 12.45 6.83
C ALA A 45 1.37 12.37 5.47
N THR A 46 0.57 13.38 5.15
CA THR A 46 -0.04 13.56 3.83
C THR A 46 0.76 14.61 3.07
N ILE A 47 1.28 14.24 1.91
CA ILE A 47 2.12 15.11 1.07
C ILE A 47 1.47 15.22 -0.30
N GLU A 48 1.29 16.45 -0.76
CA GLU A 48 0.95 16.77 -2.14
C GLU A 48 2.18 17.31 -2.85
N PHE A 49 2.53 16.74 -3.99
CA PHE A 49 3.71 17.09 -4.76
C PHE A 49 3.48 16.97 -6.26
N ASN A 50 4.36 17.58 -7.04
CA ASN A 50 4.38 17.46 -8.48
C ASN A 50 5.23 16.24 -8.91
N PRO A 51 4.63 15.17 -9.46
CA PRO A 51 5.35 13.96 -9.86
C PRO A 51 6.32 14.18 -11.03
N ALA A 52 6.21 15.28 -11.77
CA ALA A 52 7.16 15.65 -12.82
C ALA A 52 8.48 16.23 -12.25
N LEU A 53 8.46 16.73 -11.01
CA LEU A 53 9.62 17.36 -10.36
C LEU A 53 10.20 16.51 -9.23
N LEU A 54 9.35 15.72 -8.55
CA LEU A 54 9.71 14.98 -7.35
C LEU A 54 9.12 13.58 -7.39
N LYS A 55 9.90 12.55 -7.04
CA LYS A 55 9.40 11.19 -6.93
C LYS A 55 9.09 10.84 -5.48
N THR A 56 8.20 9.85 -5.30
CA THR A 56 7.86 9.29 -4.00
C THR A 56 9.11 8.84 -3.23
N ASP A 57 10.07 8.21 -3.90
CA ASP A 57 11.31 7.72 -3.27
C ASP A 57 12.19 8.85 -2.71
N ASP A 58 12.24 10.00 -3.37
CA ASP A 58 12.96 11.18 -2.86
C ASP A 58 12.34 11.71 -1.56
N ILE A 59 11.01 11.67 -1.45
CA ILE A 59 10.28 12.05 -0.23
C ILE A 59 10.61 11.07 0.91
N LEU A 60 10.58 9.76 0.62
CA LEU A 60 10.94 8.72 1.60
C LEU A 60 12.37 8.91 2.10
N ASN A 61 13.33 9.06 1.19
CA ASN A 61 14.73 9.30 1.52
C ASN A 61 14.91 10.58 2.35
N ARG A 62 14.12 11.63 2.09
CA ARG A 62 14.19 12.86 2.87
C ARG A 62 13.72 12.67 4.31
N ILE A 63 12.67 11.89 4.52
CA ILE A 63 12.14 11.55 5.84
C ILE A 63 13.16 10.72 6.63
N GLU A 64 13.78 9.73 5.99
CA GLU A 64 14.83 8.90 6.58
C GLU A 64 16.06 9.72 6.97
N ARG A 65 16.50 10.64 6.09
CA ARG A 65 17.60 11.58 6.39
C ARG A 65 17.27 12.57 7.51
N ALA A 66 15.99 12.85 7.74
CA ALA A 66 15.55 13.68 8.86
C ALA A 66 15.54 12.90 10.19
N GLY A 67 15.86 11.60 10.18
CA GLY A 67 15.94 10.73 11.35
C GLY A 67 14.63 10.05 11.71
N TYR A 68 13.67 10.01 10.80
CA TYR A 68 12.36 9.37 11.00
C TYR A 68 12.22 8.14 10.10
N GLY A 69 11.52 7.12 10.58
CA GLY A 69 11.24 5.94 9.76
C GLY A 69 9.91 6.08 9.03
N ILE A 70 9.68 5.20 8.06
CA ILE A 70 8.36 4.96 7.46
C ILE A 70 7.93 3.55 7.85
N ALA A 71 6.69 3.39 8.33
CA ALA A 71 6.17 2.06 8.63
C ALA A 71 5.95 1.29 7.33
N THR A 72 6.56 0.11 7.24
CA THR A 72 6.39 -0.82 6.11
C THR A 72 5.64 -2.05 6.58
N GLY A 73 4.75 -2.55 5.73
CA GLY A 73 4.15 -3.87 5.85
C GLY A 73 4.97 -4.90 5.07
N GLU A 74 4.91 -6.15 5.50
CA GLU A 74 5.44 -7.30 4.77
C GLU A 74 4.25 -8.17 4.35
N ALA A 75 4.14 -8.46 3.06
CA ALA A 75 3.20 -9.44 2.52
C ALA A 75 3.98 -10.65 2.00
N ASP A 76 3.50 -11.84 2.37
CA ASP A 76 3.99 -13.11 1.84
C ASP A 76 2.90 -13.68 0.92
N LEU A 77 3.18 -13.69 -0.37
CA LEU A 77 2.26 -14.12 -1.41
C LEU A 77 2.69 -15.49 -1.94
N ILE A 78 1.75 -16.43 -2.00
CA ILE A 78 1.91 -17.68 -2.74
C ILE A 78 1.56 -17.40 -4.20
N ILE A 79 2.51 -17.62 -5.11
CA ILE A 79 2.35 -17.38 -6.53
C ILE A 79 2.08 -18.70 -7.22
N LYS A 80 0.85 -18.91 -7.71
CA LYS A 80 0.51 -20.07 -8.53
C LYS A 80 0.94 -19.83 -9.97
N ARG A 81 1.27 -20.93 -10.67
CA ARG A 81 1.69 -20.96 -12.09
C ARG A 81 3.06 -20.32 -12.36
N LEU A 82 3.88 -20.14 -11.32
CA LEU A 82 5.26 -19.68 -11.48
C LEU A 82 6.12 -20.85 -11.97
N SER A 83 6.52 -20.83 -13.25
CA SER A 83 7.10 -22.02 -13.90
C SER A 83 8.62 -22.01 -13.89
N ASP A 84 9.25 -20.84 -14.06
CA ASP A 84 10.70 -20.73 -14.20
C ASP A 84 11.30 -19.52 -13.45
N ASN A 85 12.64 -19.51 -13.31
CA ASN A 85 13.35 -18.37 -12.70
C ASN A 85 13.16 -17.06 -13.48
N ASN A 86 12.94 -17.14 -14.80
CA ASN A 86 12.66 -15.96 -15.63
C ASN A 86 11.31 -15.32 -15.26
N ASP A 87 10.30 -16.13 -14.99
CA ASP A 87 8.99 -15.65 -14.53
C ASP A 87 9.11 -14.96 -13.17
N ALA A 88 9.87 -15.57 -12.24
CA ALA A 88 10.11 -14.98 -10.93
C ALA A 88 10.79 -13.61 -11.02
N ARG A 89 11.82 -13.46 -11.86
CA ARG A 89 12.50 -12.17 -12.09
C ARG A 89 11.58 -11.14 -12.74
N ARG A 90 10.72 -11.57 -13.65
CA ARG A 90 9.75 -10.69 -14.30
C ARG A 90 8.74 -10.15 -13.30
N LEU A 91 8.18 -11.02 -12.47
CA LEU A 91 7.24 -10.65 -11.42
C LEU A 91 7.90 -9.77 -10.35
N GLU A 92 9.12 -10.11 -9.93
CA GLU A 92 9.89 -9.30 -8.97
C GLU A 92 10.07 -7.86 -9.47
N ARG A 93 10.43 -7.70 -10.75
CA ARG A 93 10.56 -6.36 -11.37
C ARG A 93 9.24 -5.63 -11.41
N ALA A 94 8.16 -6.29 -11.82
CA ALA A 94 6.84 -5.67 -11.88
C ALA A 94 6.38 -5.17 -10.49
N LEU A 95 6.66 -5.93 -9.43
CA LEU A 95 6.36 -5.52 -8.06
C LEU A 95 7.24 -4.36 -7.59
N LEU A 96 8.53 -4.34 -7.95
CA LEU A 96 9.45 -3.24 -7.62
C LEU A 96 9.11 -1.93 -8.35
N GLU A 97 8.46 -1.99 -9.52
CA GLU A 97 8.03 -0.81 -10.26
C GLU A 97 6.78 -0.15 -9.65
N MET A 98 6.09 -0.82 -8.72
CA MET A 98 4.95 -0.24 -8.03
C MET A 98 5.36 0.89 -7.09
N ASP A 99 4.63 2.01 -7.17
CA ASP A 99 4.84 3.16 -6.29
C ASP A 99 4.46 2.80 -4.85
N GLY A 100 5.46 2.70 -3.96
CA GLY A 100 5.27 2.35 -2.55
C GLY A 100 5.76 0.95 -2.16
N VAL A 101 6.27 0.16 -3.10
CA VAL A 101 7.03 -1.07 -2.79
C VAL A 101 8.48 -0.70 -2.53
N ARG A 102 9.02 -1.11 -1.37
CA ARG A 102 10.42 -0.86 -0.98
C ARG A 102 11.34 -2.02 -1.35
N ALA A 103 10.82 -3.24 -1.29
CA ALA A 103 11.54 -4.43 -1.67
C ALA A 103 10.55 -5.49 -2.14
N ALA A 104 10.91 -6.24 -3.18
CA ALA A 104 10.22 -7.45 -3.56
C ALA A 104 11.27 -8.52 -3.82
N SER A 105 10.99 -9.73 -3.35
CA SER A 105 11.81 -10.90 -3.61
C SER A 105 10.92 -12.07 -3.97
N VAL A 106 11.15 -12.68 -5.13
CA VAL A 106 10.34 -13.81 -5.61
C VAL A 106 11.18 -15.07 -5.70
N ASN A 107 10.74 -16.12 -5.03
CA ASN A 107 11.39 -17.41 -5.03
C ASN A 107 10.51 -18.45 -5.75
N PHE A 108 10.96 -18.87 -6.93
CA PHE A 108 10.25 -19.87 -7.75
C PHE A 108 10.28 -21.26 -7.14
N THR A 109 11.36 -21.66 -6.45
CA THR A 109 11.48 -22.98 -5.83
C THR A 109 10.44 -23.19 -4.74
N THR A 110 10.12 -22.14 -4.00
CA THR A 110 9.11 -22.18 -2.94
C THR A 110 7.76 -21.62 -3.37
N GLU A 111 7.63 -21.16 -4.62
CA GLU A 111 6.43 -20.49 -5.14
C GLU A 111 5.96 -19.31 -4.25
N ARG A 112 6.91 -18.58 -3.66
CA ARG A 112 6.62 -17.51 -2.68
C ARG A 112 7.25 -16.19 -3.10
N ALA A 113 6.49 -15.12 -2.96
CA ALA A 113 6.96 -13.75 -3.11
C ALA A 113 6.85 -13.05 -1.77
N ARG A 114 7.96 -12.48 -1.29
CA ARG A 114 7.98 -11.59 -0.14
C ARG A 114 8.06 -10.16 -0.64
N VAL A 115 7.12 -9.32 -0.23
CA VAL A 115 7.05 -7.92 -0.63
C VAL A 115 7.00 -7.05 0.61
N THR A 116 7.92 -6.10 0.70
CA THR A 116 7.92 -5.02 1.69
C THR A 116 7.35 -3.78 1.03
N TYR A 117 6.21 -3.30 1.52
CA TYR A 117 5.45 -2.20 0.93
C TYR A 117 4.94 -1.23 1.99
N ILE A 118 4.47 -0.06 1.57
CA ILE A 118 3.88 0.94 2.46
C ILE A 118 2.36 0.75 2.43
N PRO A 119 1.71 0.29 3.53
CA PRO A 119 0.30 -0.13 3.51
C PRO A 119 -0.70 1.00 3.28
N THR A 120 -0.26 2.25 3.36
CA THR A 120 -1.10 3.43 3.09
C THR A 120 -1.03 3.89 1.64
N VAL A 121 -0.08 3.35 0.86
CA VAL A 121 0.14 3.69 -0.55
C VAL A 121 -0.27 2.52 -1.44
N VAL A 122 0.12 1.30 -1.07
CA VAL A 122 -0.21 0.08 -1.83
C VAL A 122 -1.11 -0.81 -0.98
N SER A 123 -2.22 -1.24 -1.58
CA SER A 123 -3.17 -2.17 -0.96
C SER A 123 -2.93 -3.62 -1.39
N GLN A 124 -3.41 -4.58 -0.59
CA GLN A 124 -3.34 -6.01 -0.92
C GLN A 124 -3.96 -6.35 -2.29
N SER A 125 -5.10 -5.73 -2.61
CA SER A 125 -5.76 -5.88 -3.91
C SER A 125 -4.90 -5.42 -5.07
N GLU A 126 -4.11 -4.37 -4.87
CA GLU A 126 -3.24 -3.78 -5.90
C GLU A 126 -2.03 -4.68 -6.17
N LEU A 127 -1.44 -5.26 -5.11
CA LEU A 127 -0.41 -6.31 -5.24
C LEU A 127 -0.94 -7.52 -6.02
N ARG A 128 -2.14 -8.01 -5.69
CA ARG A 128 -2.78 -9.12 -6.42
C ARG A 128 -3.06 -8.78 -7.87
N GLN A 129 -3.46 -7.54 -8.15
CA GLN A 129 -3.73 -7.06 -9.49
C GLN A 129 -2.44 -7.05 -10.33
N THR A 130 -1.35 -6.51 -9.82
CA THR A 130 -0.05 -6.51 -10.54
C THR A 130 0.46 -7.91 -10.82
N VAL A 131 0.24 -8.86 -9.88
CA VAL A 131 0.56 -10.28 -10.10
C VAL A 131 -0.30 -10.87 -11.23
N SER A 132 -1.61 -10.56 -11.23
CA SER A 132 -2.56 -11.00 -12.27
C SER A 132 -2.23 -10.43 -13.64
N GLU A 133 -1.86 -9.15 -13.73
CA GLU A 133 -1.41 -8.50 -14.96
C GLU A 133 -0.11 -9.09 -15.50
N SER A 134 0.72 -9.65 -14.61
CA SER A 134 1.92 -10.40 -14.99
C SER A 134 1.62 -11.83 -15.47
N GLY A 135 0.36 -12.28 -15.38
CA GLY A 135 -0.11 -13.59 -15.83
C GLY A 135 -0.09 -14.68 -14.76
N PHE A 136 0.08 -14.31 -13.49
CA PHE A 136 0.15 -15.25 -12.36
C PHE A 136 -1.02 -15.03 -11.39
N GLU A 137 -1.25 -15.98 -10.49
CA GLU A 137 -2.28 -15.84 -9.46
C GLU A 137 -1.59 -15.78 -8.08
N ALA A 138 -1.87 -14.73 -7.30
CA ALA A 138 -1.34 -14.56 -5.95
C ALA A 138 -2.42 -14.83 -4.89
N VAL A 139 -2.05 -15.59 -3.85
CA VAL A 139 -2.81 -15.75 -2.61
C VAL A 139 -1.94 -15.21 -1.47
N ILE A 140 -2.45 -14.24 -0.70
CA ILE A 140 -1.69 -13.64 0.41
C ILE A 140 -1.89 -14.49 1.67
N LEU A 141 -0.82 -14.85 2.36
CA LEU A 141 -0.91 -15.51 3.67
C LEU A 141 -1.49 -14.52 4.70
N GLY A 142 -2.73 -14.74 5.12
CA GLY A 142 -3.47 -13.88 6.06
C GLY A 142 -4.85 -13.44 5.57
N ASP A 143 -5.15 -13.64 4.28
CA ASP A 143 -6.41 -13.27 3.61
C ASP A 143 -7.62 -14.15 4.03
N ASP A 144 -7.38 -15.29 4.70
CA ASP A 144 -8.44 -16.18 5.23
C ASP A 144 -9.39 -15.50 6.23
N LEU A 145 -9.01 -14.33 6.79
CA LEU A 145 -9.88 -13.55 7.68
C LEU A 145 -10.84 -12.63 6.92
N GLU A 146 -10.40 -12.00 5.82
CA GLU A 146 -11.20 -11.03 5.07
C GLU A 146 -12.32 -11.73 4.26
N ASP A 147 -12.04 -12.88 3.63
CA ASP A 147 -13.04 -13.61 2.83
C ASP A 147 -14.17 -14.19 3.71
N ALA A 148 -13.86 -14.61 4.94
CA ALA A 148 -14.84 -15.11 5.89
C ALA A 148 -15.77 -13.99 6.43
N GLU A 149 -15.24 -12.80 6.68
CA GLU A 149 -16.04 -11.64 7.15
C GLU A 149 -16.93 -11.07 6.04
N GLN A 150 -16.44 -11.03 4.80
CA GLN A 150 -17.18 -10.49 3.65
C GLN A 150 -18.39 -11.38 3.29
N GLN A 151 -18.19 -12.71 3.29
CA GLN A 151 -19.27 -13.68 3.10
C GLN A 151 -20.32 -13.59 4.23
N ALA A 152 -19.90 -13.37 5.48
CA ALA A 152 -20.83 -13.18 6.59
C ALA A 152 -21.67 -11.90 6.44
N ARG A 153 -21.06 -10.82 5.97
CA ARG A 153 -21.73 -9.53 5.74
C ARG A 153 -22.73 -9.58 4.60
N GLU A 154 -22.38 -10.25 3.50
CA GLU A 154 -23.28 -10.44 2.35
C GLU A 154 -24.49 -11.33 2.71
N ALA A 155 -24.28 -12.37 3.53
CA ALA A 155 -25.36 -13.19 4.04
C ALA A 155 -26.35 -12.40 4.92
N GLU A 156 -25.84 -11.51 5.78
CA GLU A 156 -26.70 -10.67 6.64
C GLU A 156 -27.50 -9.64 5.82
N ILE A 157 -26.89 -9.02 4.81
CA ILE A 157 -27.58 -8.09 3.89
C ILE A 157 -28.65 -8.80 3.06
N ALA A 158 -28.37 -10.01 2.58
CA ALA A 158 -29.33 -10.80 1.80
C ALA A 158 -30.58 -11.15 2.64
N GLN A 159 -30.38 -11.53 3.90
CA GLN A 159 -31.48 -11.84 4.82
C GLN A 159 -32.36 -10.61 5.12
N GLN A 160 -31.74 -9.44 5.33
CA GLN A 160 -32.48 -8.19 5.55
C GLN A 160 -33.30 -7.76 4.33
N ARG A 161 -32.77 -7.92 3.11
CA ARG A 161 -33.47 -7.59 1.86
C ARG A 161 -34.69 -8.48 1.62
N HIS A 162 -34.62 -9.76 2.00
CA HIS A 162 -35.77 -10.66 1.88
C HIS A 162 -36.94 -10.24 2.78
N LEU A 163 -36.67 -9.90 4.05
CA LEU A 163 -37.69 -9.43 5.00
C LEU A 163 -38.37 -8.14 4.55
N LEU A 164 -37.61 -7.18 4.01
CA LEU A 164 -38.14 -5.94 3.47
C LEU A 164 -39.01 -6.16 2.23
N THR A 165 -38.67 -7.16 1.40
CA THR A 165 -39.47 -7.48 0.21
C THR A 165 -40.78 -8.18 0.58
N VAL A 166 -40.77 -9.07 1.59
CA VAL A 166 -41.98 -9.74 2.08
C VAL A 166 -42.92 -8.77 2.79
N GLY A 167 -42.39 -7.80 3.55
CA GLY A 167 -43.19 -6.76 4.22
C GLY A 167 -43.73 -5.66 3.33
N LEU A 168 -43.34 -5.60 2.04
CA LEU A 168 -43.89 -4.66 1.05
C LEU A 168 -45.03 -5.28 0.22
N ILE A 169 -45.19 -6.61 0.27
CA ILE A 169 -46.20 -7.38 -0.48
C ILE A 169 -47.41 -7.73 0.41
N PHE A 170 -47.31 -7.55 1.72
CA PHE A 170 -48.35 -7.78 2.73
C PHE A 170 -48.64 -6.51 3.51
#